data_AF-A0A8J5CTP1-F1
#
_entry.id   AF-A0A8J5CTP1-F1
#
_cell.length_a   1.000
_cell.length_b   1.000
_cell.length_c   1.000
_cell.angle_alpha   90.00
_cell.angle_beta   90.00
_cell.angle_gamma   90.00
#
_symmetry.space_group_name_H-M   'P 1'
#
loop_
_entity.id
_entity.type
_entity.pdbx_description
1 polymer ?
#
loop_
_entity_poly.entity_id
_entity_poly.type
_entity_poly.pdbx_seq_one_letter_code
_entity_poly.pdbx_strand_id
1 'polypeptide(L)'
;MEHYDNGKAAVKINNRFCYARCLKRVRAGVPSDLDACFVGVPLDTGCSNRPGTRFGPRYMRCESPNRPVNQGTGVNPFLTHNVADIGDVWLNLYNLPEACRNIREQYQAIINNNCIPLTMGGDHTITYPILQAMKPACGIMALQ
;
A
#
# COMPACT_ATOMS: atom_id res chain seq x y z
N MET A 1 12.06 31.06 19.76
CA MET A 1 12.89 30.16 20.58
C MET A 1 11.93 29.20 21.25
N GLU A 2 11.83 27.91 20.96
CA GLU A 2 12.62 26.90 20.27
C GLU A 2 11.73 25.63 20.36
N HIS A 3 11.67 24.63 19.50
CA HIS A 3 12.20 24.31 18.18
C HIS A 3 11.26 23.23 17.62
N TYR A 4 10.94 23.32 16.33
CA TYR A 4 10.27 22.26 15.59
C TYR A 4 11.32 21.18 15.34
N ASP A 5 11.35 20.15 16.18
CA ASP A 5 12.44 19.18 16.18
C ASP A 5 12.24 18.11 15.09
N ASN A 6 13.05 18.23 14.05
CA ASN A 6 13.28 17.27 12.98
C ASN A 6 13.93 16.00 13.56
N GLY A 7 13.13 15.11 14.14
CA GLY A 7 13.61 13.87 14.74
C GLY A 7 13.15 12.65 13.96
N LYS A 8 14.04 12.07 13.16
CA LYS A 8 13.90 10.72 12.57
C LYS A 8 13.51 9.72 13.67
N ALA A 9 12.23 9.37 13.75
CA ALA A 9 11.79 8.24 14.56
C ALA A 9 12.21 6.96 13.83
N ALA A 10 13.49 6.59 13.99
CA ALA A 10 13.94 5.23 13.78
C ALA A 10 13.21 4.36 14.80
N VAL A 11 12.00 3.92 14.45
CA VAL A 11 11.26 2.96 15.25
C VAL A 11 12.00 1.63 15.10
N LYS A 12 12.97 1.39 16.00
CA LYS A 12 13.43 0.04 16.34
C LYS A 12 12.24 -0.70 16.95
N ILE A 13 11.38 -1.24 16.08
CA ILE A 13 10.29 -2.12 16.49
C ILE A 13 10.91 -3.48 16.84
N ASN A 14 11.16 -3.66 18.14
CA ASN A 14 11.63 -4.90 18.72
C ASN A 14 10.69 -6.06 18.36
N ASN A 15 11.31 -7.14 17.87
CA ASN A 15 10.73 -8.46 17.66
C ASN A 15 9.95 -8.94 18.88
N ARG A 16 8.61 -8.89 18.83
CA ARG A 16 7.74 -9.86 19.52
C ARG A 16 6.59 -10.25 18.59
N PHE A 17 6.81 -11.41 17.97
CA PHE A 17 5.83 -12.38 17.49
C PHE A 17 4.35 -11.98 17.62
N CYS A 18 3.70 -11.75 16.47
CA CYS A 18 2.24 -11.74 16.34
C CYS A 18 1.88 -12.58 15.10
N TYR A 19 0.88 -13.45 15.22
CA TYR A 19 0.52 -14.55 14.31
C TYR A 19 -0.18 -14.10 12.98
N ALA A 20 0.31 -13.03 12.33
CA ALA A 20 -0.14 -12.51 11.02
C ALA A 20 1.05 -12.45 10.02
N ARG A 21 1.71 -13.60 9.84
CA ARG A 21 3.17 -13.74 9.73
C ARG A 21 3.87 -13.38 8.41
N CYS A 22 3.21 -13.11 7.28
CA CYS A 22 3.98 -12.86 6.04
C CYS A 22 4.42 -11.41 5.80
N LEU A 23 3.78 -10.41 6.41
CA LEU A 23 4.11 -9.01 6.17
C LEU A 23 4.44 -8.27 7.47
N LYS A 24 5.58 -7.61 7.48
CA LYS A 24 5.91 -6.62 8.51
C LYS A 24 4.89 -5.47 8.38
N ARG A 25 3.96 -5.35 9.33
CA ARG A 25 3.05 -4.20 9.36
C ARG A 25 3.80 -3.00 9.91
N VAL A 26 3.98 -1.97 9.10
CA VAL A 26 4.61 -0.72 9.55
C VAL A 26 3.53 0.14 10.22
N ARG A 27 3.78 0.54 11.48
CA ARG A 27 2.86 1.39 12.26
C ARG A 27 3.05 2.89 12.02
N ALA A 28 4.14 3.30 11.38
CA ALA A 28 4.49 4.71 11.20
C ALA A 28 5.25 4.93 9.89
N GLY A 29 4.59 5.59 8.92
CA GLY A 29 5.20 6.06 7.67
C GLY A 29 5.65 4.96 6.70
N VAL A 30 6.14 5.38 5.53
CA VAL A 30 6.83 4.52 4.57
C VAL A 30 8.30 4.44 5.01
N PRO A 31 8.83 3.29 5.43
CA PRO A 31 10.25 3.13 5.71
C PRO A 31 11.08 3.33 4.44
N SER A 32 12.26 3.94 4.56
CA SER A 32 13.17 4.20 3.44
C SER A 32 13.82 2.95 2.84
N ASP A 33 13.78 1.82 3.54
CA ASP A 33 14.57 0.63 3.21
C ASP A 33 13.71 -0.52 2.67
N LEU A 34 12.54 -0.22 2.09
CA LEU A 34 11.64 -1.23 1.52
C LEU A 34 11.83 -1.36 0.01
N ASP A 35 11.93 -2.59 -0.46
CA ASP A 35 11.94 -2.88 -1.91
C ASP A 35 10.51 -2.79 -2.49
N ALA A 36 9.53 -3.31 -1.75
CA ALA A 36 8.13 -3.26 -2.13
C ALA A 36 7.21 -3.11 -0.91
N CYS A 37 6.04 -2.49 -1.12
CA CYS A 37 5.05 -2.29 -0.08
C CYS A 37 3.64 -2.67 -0.52
N PHE A 38 2.89 -3.33 0.37
CA PHE A 38 1.46 -3.55 0.18
C PHE A 38 0.66 -2.35 0.68
N VAL A 39 -0.23 -1.85 -0.17
CA VAL A 39 -1.08 -0.68 0.09
C VAL A 39 -2.52 -1.07 -0.20
N GLY A 40 -3.44 -0.82 0.75
CA GLY A 40 -4.86 -1.01 0.51
C GLY A 40 -5.57 0.29 0.15
N VAL A 41 -6.47 0.24 -0.83
CA VAL A 41 -7.32 1.38 -1.23
C VAL A 41 -8.78 0.93 -1.17
N PRO A 42 -9.45 1.06 -0.01
CA PRO A 42 -10.82 0.59 0.19
C PRO A 42 -11.85 1.57 -0.39
N LEU A 43 -11.90 1.70 -1.73
CA LEU A 43 -12.83 2.56 -2.46
C LEU A 43 -13.88 1.73 -3.22
N ASP A 44 -15.15 2.10 -3.14
CA ASP A 44 -16.24 1.48 -3.94
C ASP A 44 -17.32 2.47 -4.40
N THR A 45 -17.03 3.77 -4.29
CA THR A 45 -17.95 4.86 -4.65
C THR A 45 -18.17 4.98 -6.16
N GLY A 46 -17.27 4.44 -6.98
CA GLY A 46 -17.39 4.40 -8.43
C GLY A 46 -18.21 3.22 -8.95
N CYS A 47 -18.70 2.32 -8.08
CA CYS A 47 -19.43 1.13 -8.49
C CYS A 47 -20.91 1.45 -8.81
N SER A 48 -21.39 1.04 -9.99
CA SER A 48 -22.76 1.32 -10.43
C SER A 48 -23.82 0.35 -9.89
N ASN A 49 -23.48 -0.91 -9.58
CA ASN A 49 -24.47 -1.97 -9.32
C ASN A 49 -24.26 -2.71 -8.00
N ARG A 50 -23.03 -3.17 -7.71
CA ARG A 50 -22.74 -4.05 -6.56
C ARG A 50 -21.64 -3.46 -5.67
N PRO A 51 -21.99 -2.60 -4.69
CA PRO A 51 -21.01 -2.07 -3.73
C PRO A 51 -20.50 -3.17 -2.79
N GLY A 52 -19.38 -2.91 -2.11
CA GLY A 52 -18.77 -3.84 -1.15
C GLY A 52 -17.30 -4.15 -1.40
N THR A 53 -16.72 -3.71 -2.52
CA THR A 53 -15.29 -3.90 -2.81
C THR A 53 -14.38 -3.18 -1.81
N ARG A 54 -14.90 -2.19 -1.05
CA ARG A 54 -14.20 -1.53 0.05
C ARG A 54 -13.68 -2.50 1.12
N PHE A 55 -14.29 -3.68 1.26
CA PHE A 55 -13.85 -4.69 2.24
C PHE A 55 -12.76 -5.63 1.70
N GLY A 56 -12.50 -5.61 0.38
CA GLY A 56 -11.52 -6.47 -0.28
C GLY A 56 -10.13 -6.46 0.38
N PRO A 57 -9.51 -5.28 0.62
CA PRO A 57 -8.20 -5.19 1.26
C PRO A 57 -8.15 -5.82 2.65
N ARG A 58 -9.24 -5.78 3.40
CA ARG A 58 -9.33 -6.41 4.72
C ARG A 58 -9.38 -7.93 4.60
N TYR A 59 -10.23 -8.46 3.74
CA TYR A 59 -10.35 -9.91 3.54
C TYR A 59 -9.07 -10.52 2.97
N MET A 60 -8.42 -9.86 2.01
CA MET A 60 -7.13 -10.31 1.47
C MET A 60 -6.07 -10.43 2.57
N ARG A 61 -6.03 -9.50 3.53
CA ARG A 61 -5.10 -9.57 4.68
C ARG A 61 -5.45 -10.68 5.68
N CYS A 62 -6.74 -10.99 5.84
CA CYS A 62 -7.16 -12.09 6.71
C CYS A 62 -6.77 -13.46 6.14
N GLU A 63 -6.84 -13.63 4.81
CA GLU A 63 -6.59 -14.91 4.14
C GLU A 63 -5.11 -15.11 3.74
N SER A 64 -4.34 -14.04 3.60
CA SER A 64 -2.93 -14.12 3.17
C SER A 64 -2.02 -15.03 4.02
N PRO A 65 -2.21 -15.21 5.35
CA PRO A 65 -1.34 -16.10 6.14
C PRO A 65 -1.39 -17.56 5.70
N ASN A 66 -2.43 -17.96 4.96
CA ASN A 66 -2.64 -19.35 4.55
C ASN A 66 -1.70 -19.78 3.40
N ARG A 67 -0.97 -18.85 2.75
CA ARG A 67 -0.09 -19.16 1.61
C ARG A 67 1.25 -18.41 1.67
N PRO A 68 2.22 -18.90 2.45
CA PRO A 68 3.52 -18.24 2.60
C PRO A 68 4.46 -18.41 1.40
N VAL A 69 4.25 -19.44 0.58
CA VAL A 69 5.10 -19.76 -0.58
C VAL A 69 4.26 -19.96 -1.83
N ASN A 70 4.79 -19.55 -2.97
CA ASN A 70 4.16 -19.86 -4.25
C ASN A 70 4.29 -21.37 -4.52
N GLN A 71 3.17 -22.07 -4.64
CA GLN A 71 3.15 -23.53 -4.86
C GLN A 71 3.61 -23.93 -6.27
N GLY A 72 3.45 -23.06 -7.27
CA GLY A 72 3.81 -23.36 -8.66
C GLY A 72 5.31 -23.21 -8.93
N THR A 73 5.93 -22.16 -8.38
CA THR A 73 7.37 -21.89 -8.55
C THR A 73 8.23 -22.32 -7.36
N GLY A 74 7.63 -22.63 -6.21
CA GLY A 74 8.34 -22.93 -4.96
C GLY A 74 9.02 -21.72 -4.31
N VAL A 75 8.93 -20.54 -4.91
CA VAL A 75 9.66 -19.35 -4.45
C VAL A 75 8.94 -18.67 -3.29
N ASN A 76 9.72 -18.27 -2.29
CA ASN A 76 9.28 -17.40 -1.20
C ASN A 76 9.89 -16.00 -1.35
N PRO A 77 9.12 -14.97 -1.75
CA PRO A 77 9.64 -13.63 -1.98
C PRO A 77 10.08 -12.93 -0.67
N PHE A 78 9.57 -13.36 0.48
CA PHE A 78 9.88 -12.74 1.79
C PHE A 78 11.28 -13.08 2.31
N LEU A 79 11.98 -14.04 1.69
CA LEU A 79 13.36 -14.39 2.05
C LEU A 79 14.39 -13.50 1.33
N THR A 80 14.03 -12.96 0.17
CA THR A 80 14.96 -12.22 -0.71
C THR A 80 14.70 -10.73 -0.78
N HIS A 81 13.46 -10.29 -0.53
CA HIS A 81 13.08 -8.88 -0.63
C HIS A 81 12.50 -8.38 0.69
N ASN A 82 12.81 -7.13 1.05
CA ASN A 82 12.23 -6.47 2.21
C ASN A 82 10.85 -5.90 1.86
N VAL A 83 9.83 -6.70 2.16
CA VAL A 83 8.43 -6.39 1.85
C VAL A 83 7.64 -6.10 3.12
N ALA A 84 6.85 -5.04 3.11
CA ALA A 84 6.03 -4.65 4.26
C ALA A 84 4.61 -4.22 3.86
N ASP A 85 3.67 -4.32 4.79
CA ASP A 85 2.32 -3.78 4.66
C ASP A 85 2.25 -2.42 5.34
N ILE A 86 1.97 -1.37 4.56
CA ILE A 86 1.87 0.01 5.07
C ILE A 86 0.44 0.37 5.49
N GLY A 87 -0.52 -0.55 5.33
CA GLY A 87 -1.91 -0.34 5.69
C GLY A 87 -2.74 0.25 4.55
N ASP A 88 -3.80 0.95 4.94
CA ASP A 88 -4.80 1.48 4.01
C ASP A 88 -4.66 3.00 3.84
N VAL A 89 -4.92 3.47 2.62
CA VAL A 89 -4.96 4.89 2.30
C VAL A 89 -6.14 5.55 3.01
N TRP A 90 -5.92 6.75 3.53
CA TRP A 90 -6.99 7.58 4.05
C TRP A 90 -7.82 8.19 2.91
N LEU A 91 -9.11 7.88 2.86
CA LEU A 91 -10.01 8.28 1.79
C LEU A 91 -11.23 9.03 2.32
N ASN A 92 -11.67 10.06 1.60
CA ASN A 92 -12.98 10.65 1.81
C ASN A 92 -14.02 9.91 0.93
N LEU A 93 -14.90 9.13 1.55
CA LEU A 93 -15.91 8.33 0.84
C LEU A 93 -17.07 9.15 0.27
N TYR A 94 -17.20 10.43 0.63
CA TYR A 94 -18.30 11.29 0.19
C TYR A 94 -17.90 12.20 -0.98
N ASN A 95 -16.60 12.35 -1.23
CA ASN A 95 -16.06 13.23 -2.27
C ASN A 95 -15.01 12.48 -3.09
N LEU A 96 -15.43 11.98 -4.26
CA LEU A 96 -14.59 11.18 -5.15
C LEU A 96 -13.36 11.96 -5.67
N PRO A 97 -13.48 13.22 -6.15
CA PRO A 97 -12.32 14.03 -6.51
C PRO A 97 -11.29 14.15 -5.38
N GLU A 98 -11.74 14.33 -4.14
CA GLU A 98 -10.85 14.44 -2.98
C GLU A 98 -10.19 13.09 -2.66
N ALA A 99 -10.92 11.99 -2.73
CA ALA A 99 -10.36 10.64 -2.59
C ALA A 99 -9.25 10.38 -3.63
N CYS A 100 -9.49 10.73 -4.90
CA CYS A 100 -8.48 10.60 -5.96
C CYS A 100 -7.22 11.43 -5.67
N ARG A 101 -7.37 12.65 -5.13
CA ARG A 101 -6.24 13.48 -4.71
C ARG A 101 -5.44 12.81 -3.59
N ASN A 102 -6.12 12.30 -2.56
CA ASN A 102 -5.47 11.65 -1.42
C ASN A 102 -4.70 10.40 -1.85
N ILE A 103 -5.28 9.57 -2.75
CA ILE A 103 -4.60 8.42 -3.34
C ILE A 103 -3.31 8.88 -4.04
N ARG A 104 -3.41 9.87 -4.93
CA ARG A 104 -2.27 10.38 -5.68
C ARG A 104 -1.14 10.87 -4.76
N GLU A 105 -1.47 11.61 -3.71
CA GLU A 105 -0.50 12.15 -2.75
C GLU A 105 0.22 11.05 -1.95
N GLN A 106 -0.52 10.04 -1.49
CA GLN A 106 0.10 8.92 -0.77
C GLN A 106 0.99 8.07 -1.68
N TYR A 107 0.57 7.80 -2.91
CA TYR A 107 1.40 7.06 -3.87
C TYR A 107 2.64 7.84 -4.27
N GLN A 108 2.56 9.16 -4.39
CA GLN A 108 3.73 10.00 -4.63
C GLN A 108 4.76 9.87 -3.50
N ALA A 109 4.31 9.85 -2.24
CA ALA A 109 5.21 9.68 -1.09
C ALA A 109 5.90 8.31 -1.10
N ILE A 110 5.21 7.24 -1.51
CA ILE A 110 5.78 5.90 -1.63
C ILE A 110 6.84 5.84 -2.73
N ILE A 111 6.50 6.37 -3.91
CA ILE A 111 7.38 6.34 -5.09
C ILE A 111 8.62 7.18 -4.84
N ASN A 112 8.50 8.32 -4.16
CA ASN A 112 9.65 9.16 -3.78
C ASN A 112 10.64 8.45 -2.84
N ASN A 113 10.19 7.41 -2.12
CA ASN A 113 11.04 6.55 -1.29
C ASN A 113 11.64 5.36 -2.06
N ASN A 114 11.55 5.35 -3.40
CA ASN A 114 12.02 4.26 -4.28
C ASN A 114 11.41 2.88 -3.97
N CYS A 115 10.22 2.84 -3.38
CA CYS A 115 9.53 1.61 -3.04
C CYS A 115 8.47 1.27 -4.10
N ILE A 116 8.36 -0.01 -4.47
CA ILE A 116 7.36 -0.48 -5.45
C ILE A 116 6.00 -0.71 -4.76
N PRO A 117 4.92 0.00 -5.15
CA PRO A 117 3.61 -0.18 -4.53
C PRO A 117 2.83 -1.37 -5.12
N LEU A 118 2.48 -2.33 -4.26
CA LEU A 118 1.56 -3.43 -4.54
C LEU A 118 0.17 -3.08 -4.02
N THR A 119 -0.74 -2.76 -4.93
CA THR A 119 -2.05 -2.20 -4.58
C THR A 119 -3.11 -3.28 -4.40
N MET A 120 -3.76 -3.28 -3.26
CA MET A 120 -4.99 -4.00 -2.97
C MET A 120 -6.16 -3.03 -3.09
N GLY A 121 -6.85 -3.09 -4.22
CA GLY A 121 -7.91 -2.15 -4.55
C GLY A 121 -9.29 -2.51 -4.03
N GLY A 122 -10.23 -1.63 -4.35
CA GLY A 122 -11.66 -1.91 -4.39
C GLY A 122 -12.17 -1.81 -5.83
N ASP A 123 -12.80 -0.69 -6.18
CA ASP A 123 -13.22 -0.40 -7.56
C ASP A 123 -12.04 -0.02 -8.49
N HIS A 124 -12.28 -0.04 -9.80
CA HIS A 124 -11.27 0.28 -10.82
C HIS A 124 -11.02 1.80 -10.96
N THR A 125 -11.77 2.65 -10.25
CA THR A 125 -11.59 4.11 -10.30
C THR A 125 -10.24 4.53 -9.72
N ILE A 126 -9.67 3.71 -8.82
CA ILE A 126 -8.36 3.94 -8.19
C ILE A 126 -7.19 3.91 -9.18
N THR A 127 -7.32 3.26 -10.33
CA THR A 127 -6.22 3.10 -11.30
C THR A 127 -5.78 4.46 -11.88
N TYR A 128 -6.75 5.35 -12.12
CA TYR A 128 -6.49 6.68 -12.67
C TYR A 128 -5.55 7.54 -11.80
N PRO A 129 -5.83 7.80 -10.51
CA PRO A 129 -4.93 8.58 -9.66
C PRO A 129 -3.58 7.90 -9.41
N ILE A 130 -3.51 6.57 -9.42
CA ILE A 130 -2.25 5.82 -9.26
C ILE A 130 -1.32 6.06 -10.46
N LEU A 131 -1.84 5.93 -11.69
CA LEU A 131 -1.05 6.18 -12.89
C LEU A 131 -0.56 7.64 -12.97
N GLN A 132 -1.37 8.59 -12.50
CA GLN A 132 -0.95 9.99 -12.40
C GLN A 132 0.23 10.17 -11.42
N ALA A 133 0.22 9.47 -10.29
CA ALA A 133 1.32 9.51 -9.33
C ALA A 133 2.60 8.82 -9.85
N MET A 134 2.46 7.80 -10.70
CA MET A 134 3.60 7.06 -11.27
C MET A 134 4.24 7.76 -12.48
N LYS A 135 3.46 8.56 -13.23
CA LYS A 135 3.94 9.23 -14.45
C LYS A 135 5.25 10.02 -14.29
N PRO A 136 5.48 10.81 -13.22
CA PRO A 136 6.73 11.54 -13.04
C PRO A 136 7.95 10.64 -12.86
N ALA A 137 7.78 9.45 -12.27
CA ALA A 137 8.87 8.54 -11.97
C ALA A 137 9.17 7.55 -13.10
N CYS A 138 8.13 7.02 -13.76
CA CYS A 138 8.28 5.97 -14.77
C CYS A 138 8.14 6.47 -16.22
N GLY A 139 7.71 7.72 -16.45
CA GLY A 139 7.45 8.22 -17.80
C GLY A 139 6.22 7.58 -18.45
N ILE A 140 6.34 7.18 -19.72
CA ILE A 140 5.26 6.52 -20.46
C ILE A 140 5.18 5.06 -20.03
N MET A 141 4.02 4.65 -19.53
CA MET A 141 3.75 3.28 -19.11
C MET A 141 2.85 2.59 -20.13
N ALA A 142 3.16 1.33 -20.42
CA ALA A 142 2.28 0.46 -21.19
C ALA A 142 1.27 -0.21 -20.23
N LEU A 143 0.04 -0.39 -20.71
CA LEU A 143 -0.99 -1.20 -20.07
C LEU A 143 -1.33 -2.36 -21.00
N GLN A 144 -1.52 -3.57 -20.44
CA GLN A 144 -2.00 -4.75 -21.17
C GLN A 144 -3.51 -4.91 -21.03
#